data_AF-A0A4U7EMI3-F1
#
_entry.id   AF-A0A4U7EMI3-F1
#
_cell.length_a   1.000
_cell.length_b   1.000
_cell.length_c   1.000
_cell.angle_alpha   90.00
_cell.angle_beta   90.00
_cell.angle_gamma   90.00
#
_symmetry.space_group_name_H-M   'P 1'
#
loop_
_entity.id
_entity.type
_entity.pdbx_description
1 polymer ?
#
loop_
_entity_poly.entity_id
_entity_poly.type
_entity_poly.pdbx_seq_one_letter_code
_entity_poly.pdbx_strand_id
1 'polypeptide(L)'
;MERLYLYQASLAVWGLSFLLNAGSSFATGDGGIVPLLFAVSGGALVLGSGYESLRTDPAEFTISAGSLFLVIGTAFLILILTVLDVAFPL
;
A
#
# COMPACT_ATOMS: atom_id res chain seq x y z
N MET A 1 -3.53 -17.89 16.09
CA MET A 1 -3.12 -17.28 14.81
C MET A 1 -4.29 -16.60 14.08
N GLU A 2 -5.49 -17.18 14.07
CA GLU A 2 -6.67 -16.65 13.34
C GLU A 2 -7.03 -15.18 13.64
N ARG A 3 -6.99 -14.76 14.91
CA ARG A 3 -7.20 -13.35 15.31
C ARG A 3 -6.15 -12.39 14.74
N LEU A 4 -4.91 -12.85 14.54
CA LEU A 4 -3.84 -12.04 13.96
C LEU A 4 -4.10 -11.84 12.46
N TYR A 5 -4.50 -12.90 11.74
CA TYR A 5 -4.87 -12.80 10.33
C TYR A 5 -6.08 -11.89 10.10
N LEU A 6 -7.12 -11.98 10.92
CA LEU A 6 -8.27 -11.07 10.85
C LEU A 6 -7.85 -9.61 11.09
N TYR A 7 -6.94 -9.38 12.04
CA TYR A 7 -6.38 -8.05 12.28
C TYR A 7 -5.59 -7.54 11.07
N GLN A 8 -4.66 -8.33 10.52
CA GLN A 8 -3.88 -7.93 9.35
C GLN A 8 -4.77 -7.74 8.11
N ALA A 9 -5.75 -8.61 7.88
CA ALA A 9 -6.72 -8.47 6.81
C ALA A 9 -7.55 -7.17 6.95
N SER A 10 -7.94 -6.80 8.17
CA SER A 10 -8.66 -5.54 8.41
C SER A 10 -7.80 -4.31 8.08
N LEU A 11 -6.50 -4.35 8.41
CA LEU A 11 -5.55 -3.31 8.02
C LEU A 11 -5.37 -3.25 6.50
N ALA A 12 -5.30 -4.40 5.82
CA ALA A 12 -5.25 -4.44 4.37
C ALA A 12 -6.50 -3.81 3.74
N VAL A 13 -7.70 -4.13 4.22
CA VAL A 13 -8.96 -3.55 3.74
C VAL A 13 -9.03 -2.04 3.95
N TRP A 14 -8.56 -1.56 5.11
CA TRP A 14 -8.44 -0.13 5.38
C TRP A 14 -7.47 0.56 4.42
N GLY A 15 -6.29 -0.02 4.22
CA GLY A 15 -5.31 0.52 3.30
C GLY A 15 -5.80 0.57 1.85
N LEU A 16 -6.53 -0.47 1.41
CA LEU A 16 -7.16 -0.53 0.10
C LEU A 16 -8.24 0.54 -0.08
N SER A 17 -9.02 0.81 0.96
CA SER A 17 -10.03 1.87 0.97
C SER A 17 -9.41 3.26 0.77
N PHE A 18 -8.26 3.52 1.40
CA PHE A 18 -7.51 4.76 1.23
C PHE A 18 -6.92 4.89 -0.18
N LEU A 19 -6.41 3.79 -0.74
CA LEU A 19 -5.91 3.75 -2.12
C LEU A 19 -7.02 4.02 -3.14
N LEU A 20 -8.22 3.42 -2.96
CA LEU A 20 -9.36 3.67 -3.83
C LEU A 20 -9.83 5.12 -3.75
N ASN A 21 -9.86 5.69 -2.55
CA ASN A 21 -10.20 7.10 -2.37
C ASN A 21 -9.19 8.02 -3.07
N ALA A 22 -7.89 7.80 -2.83
CA ALA A 22 -6.85 8.57 -3.49
C ALA A 22 -6.88 8.41 -5.02
N GLY A 23 -7.03 7.18 -5.53
CA GLY A 23 -7.15 6.90 -6.95
C GLY A 23 -8.33 7.62 -7.60
N SER A 24 -9.47 7.74 -6.90
CA SER A 24 -10.62 8.49 -7.39
C SER A 24 -10.34 9.99 -7.51
N SER A 25 -9.65 10.60 -6.53
CA SER A 25 -9.26 12.01 -6.59
C SER A 25 -8.26 12.29 -7.71
N PHE A 26 -7.27 11.43 -7.93
CA PHE A 26 -6.34 11.58 -9.06
C PHE A 26 -7.03 11.42 -10.41
N ALA A 27 -7.98 10.47 -10.53
CA ALA A 27 -8.74 10.27 -11.77
C ALA A 27 -9.60 11.49 -12.16
N THR A 28 -10.05 12.28 -11.18
CA THR A 28 -10.79 13.52 -11.40
C THR A 28 -9.89 14.75 -11.57
N GLY A 29 -8.57 14.58 -11.56
CA GLY A 29 -7.60 15.68 -11.65
C GLY A 29 -7.46 16.51 -10.38
N ASP A 30 -8.02 16.05 -9.25
CA ASP A 30 -7.90 16.69 -7.94
C ASP A 30 -6.64 16.18 -7.24
N GLY A 31 -5.49 16.50 -7.85
CA GLY A 31 -4.17 16.13 -7.36
C GLY A 31 -3.70 17.09 -6.27
N GLY A 32 -3.96 16.77 -5.00
CA GLY A 32 -3.55 17.58 -3.85
C GLY A 32 -2.82 16.77 -2.77
N ILE A 33 -2.28 17.46 -1.77
CA ILE A 33 -1.58 16.85 -0.61
C ILE A 33 -2.46 15.81 0.12
N VAL A 34 -3.77 16.02 0.18
CA VAL A 34 -4.67 15.12 0.92
C VAL A 34 -4.81 13.76 0.22
N PRO A 35 -5.21 13.66 -1.07
CA PRO A 35 -5.16 12.41 -1.84
C PRO A 35 -3.80 11.70 -1.79
N LEU A 36 -2.71 12.48 -1.75
CA LEU A 36 -1.35 11.95 -1.63
C LEU A 36 -1.09 11.25 -0.30
N LEU A 37 -1.49 11.88 0.81
CA LEU A 37 -1.39 11.27 2.13
C LEU A 37 -2.23 10.00 2.20
N PHE A 38 -3.40 9.96 1.57
CA PHE A 38 -4.23 8.75 1.49
C PHE A 38 -3.58 7.64 0.65
N ALA A 39 -2.98 7.96 -0.51
CA ALA A 39 -2.29 6.97 -1.33
C ALA A 39 -1.11 6.34 -0.59
N VAL A 40 -0.28 7.18 0.04
CA VAL A 40 0.90 6.74 0.79
C VAL A 40 0.49 5.97 2.05
N SER A 41 -0.38 6.51 2.90
CA SER A 41 -0.81 5.80 4.11
C SER A 41 -1.56 4.51 3.79
N GLY A 42 -2.40 4.51 2.77
CA GLY A 42 -3.17 3.37 2.32
C GLY A 42 -2.28 2.23 1.84
N GLY A 43 -1.33 2.56 0.97
CA GLY A 43 -0.34 1.58 0.53
C GLY A 43 0.49 1.07 1.71
N ALA A 44 1.00 1.93 2.60
CA ALA A 44 1.79 1.49 3.75
C ALA A 44 1.03 0.47 4.63
N LEU A 45 -0.29 0.64 4.80
CA LEU A 45 -1.13 -0.31 5.54
C LEU A 45 -1.26 -1.65 4.85
N VAL A 46 -1.57 -1.67 3.54
CA VAL A 46 -1.69 -2.93 2.76
C VAL A 46 -0.38 -3.70 2.80
N LEU A 47 0.73 -2.98 2.68
CA LEU A 47 2.06 -3.55 2.55
C LEU A 47 2.57 -4.06 3.90
N GLY A 48 2.40 -3.26 4.96
CA GLY A 48 2.78 -3.66 6.33
C GLY A 48 1.97 -4.85 6.83
N SER A 49 0.68 -4.92 6.51
CA SER A 49 -0.17 -6.04 6.90
C SER A 49 0.15 -7.34 6.15
N GLY A 50 0.46 -7.23 4.86
CA GLY A 50 1.01 -8.35 4.08
C GLY A 50 2.33 -8.84 4.67
N TYR A 51 3.28 -7.93 4.88
CA TYR A 51 4.60 -8.28 5.44
C TYR A 51 4.50 -8.98 6.80
N GLU A 52 3.71 -8.46 7.75
CA GLU A 52 3.58 -9.09 9.06
C GLU A 52 2.84 -10.44 9.01
N SER A 53 1.90 -10.63 8.08
CA SER A 53 1.28 -11.94 7.84
C SER A 53 2.30 -12.96 7.33
N LEU A 54 3.10 -12.58 6.32
CA LEU A 54 4.17 -13.41 5.77
C LEU A 54 5.28 -13.72 6.77
N ARG A 55 5.65 -12.74 7.59
CA ARG A 55 6.67 -12.90 8.62
C ARG A 55 6.21 -13.84 9.72
N THR A 56 4.92 -13.82 10.05
CA THR A 56 4.35 -14.68 11.09
C THR A 56 4.27 -16.13 10.64
N ASP A 57 3.86 -16.39 9.40
CA ASP A 57 3.72 -17.75 8.88
C ASP A 57 4.30 -17.89 7.45
N PRO A 58 5.63 -18.01 7.32
CA PRO A 58 6.28 -18.06 6.02
C PRO A 58 5.99 -19.36 5.24
N ALA A 59 5.47 -20.41 5.90
CA ALA A 59 5.14 -21.67 5.24
C ALA A 59 3.85 -21.61 4.41
N GLU A 60 2.93 -20.68 4.72
CA GLU A 60 1.70 -20.45 3.97
C GLU A 60 1.92 -19.66 2.66
N PHE A 61 3.06 -18.97 2.53
CA PHE A 61 3.32 -18.08 1.39
C PHE A 61 4.44 -18.62 0.49
N THR A 62 4.14 -18.77 -0.80
CA THR A 62 5.10 -19.26 -1.81
C THR A 62 6.22 -18.27 -2.13
N ILE A 63 6.14 -17.04 -1.62
CA ILE A 63 7.08 -15.94 -1.90
C ILE A 63 7.84 -15.57 -0.63
N SER A 64 9.16 -15.35 -0.75
CA SER A 64 9.96 -14.97 0.42
C SER A 64 9.60 -13.56 0.89
N ALA A 65 9.62 -13.32 2.20
CA ALA A 65 9.34 -12.02 2.79
C ALA A 65 10.25 -10.90 2.24
N GLY A 66 11.51 -11.21 1.92
CA GLY A 66 12.45 -10.26 1.31
C GLY A 66 12.11 -9.92 -0.14
N SER A 67 11.68 -10.91 -0.93
CA SER A 67 11.20 -10.70 -2.30
C SER A 67 9.95 -9.84 -2.32
N LEU A 68 9.03 -10.10 -1.38
CA LEU A 68 7.80 -9.35 -1.25
C LEU A 68 8.10 -7.92 -0.80
N PHE A 69 8.98 -7.70 0.18
CA PHE A 69 9.44 -6.35 0.57
C PHE A 69 10.04 -5.55 -0.60
N LEU A 70 10.80 -6.20 -1.49
CA LEU A 70 11.40 -5.55 -2.65
C LEU A 70 10.35 -5.14 -3.68
N VAL A 71 9.39 -6.02 -3.99
CA VAL A 71 8.24 -5.72 -4.88
C VAL A 71 7.37 -4.61 -4.29
N ILE A 72 7.11 -4.68 -2.99
CA ILE A 72 6.37 -3.68 -2.22
C ILE A 72 7.08 -2.32 -2.26
N GLY A 73 8.37 -2.28 -1.93
CA GLY A 73 9.14 -1.04 -1.86
C GLY A 73 9.30 -0.38 -3.22
N THR A 74 9.48 -1.18 -4.27
CA THR A 74 9.54 -0.69 -5.66
C THR A 74 8.19 -0.17 -6.15
N ALA A 75 7.08 -0.86 -5.87
CA ALA A 75 5.74 -0.35 -6.15
C ALA A 75 5.47 0.98 -5.44
N PHE A 76 5.94 1.12 -4.20
CA PHE A 76 5.83 2.36 -3.44
C PHE A 76 6.66 3.51 -4.03
N LEU A 77 7.90 3.22 -4.42
CA LEU A 77 8.76 4.19 -5.10
C LEU A 77 8.14 4.66 -6.42
N ILE A 78 7.55 3.74 -7.19
CA ILE A 78 6.83 4.08 -8.43
C ILE A 78 5.60 4.94 -8.14
N LEU A 79 4.83 4.61 -7.10
CA LEU A 79 3.70 5.42 -6.67
C LEU A 79 4.16 6.84 -6.31
N ILE A 80 5.20 6.97 -5.47
CA ILE A 80 5.78 8.26 -5.06
C ILE A 80 6.28 9.05 -6.28
N LEU A 81 6.95 8.40 -7.23
CA LEU A 81 7.45 9.04 -8.45
C LEU A 81 6.33 9.53 -9.36
N THR A 82 5.30 8.71 -9.57
CA THR A 82 4.11 9.06 -10.37
C THR A 82 3.38 10.24 -9.74
N VAL A 83 3.28 10.22 -8.42
CA VAL A 83 2.77 11.33 -7.61
C VAL A 83 3.58 12.61 -7.79
N LEU A 84 4.90 12.50 -7.78
CA LEU A 84 5.80 13.65 -7.89
C LEU A 84 5.67 14.30 -9.26
N ASP A 85 5.53 13.49 -10.30
CA ASP A 85 5.27 13.91 -11.69
C ASP A 85 3.92 14.64 -11.84
N VAL A 86 2.86 14.12 -11.22
CA VAL A 86 1.53 14.75 -11.27
C VAL A 86 1.47 16.05 -10.44
N ALA A 87 2.13 16.09 -9.29
CA ALA A 87 2.10 17.25 -8.38
C ALA A 87 3.08 18.37 -8.80
N PHE A 88 4.19 18.01 -9.43
CA PHE A 88 5.21 18.93 -9.95
C PHE A 88 5.49 18.60 -11.41
N PRO A 89 4.56 18.89 -12.33
CA PRO A 89 4.82 18.70 -13.75
C PRO A 89 5.95 19.65 -14.16
N LEU A 90 7.05 19.08 -14.65
CA LEU A 90 8.17 19.83 -15.24
C LEU A 90 7.74 20.55 -16.53
#